data_AF-A0A815FD97-F1
#
_entry.id   AF-A0A815FD97-F1
#
_cell.length_a   1.000
_cell.length_b   1.000
_cell.length_c   1.000
_cell.angle_alpha   90.00
_cell.angle_beta   90.00
_cell.angle_gamma   90.00
#
_symmetry.space_group_name_H-M   'P 1'
#
loop_
_entity.id
_entity.type
_entity.pdbx_description
1 polymer ?
#
loop_
_entity_poly.entity_id
_entity_poly.type
_entity_poly.pdbx_seq_one_letter_code
_entity_poly.pdbx_strand_id
1 'polypeptide(L)'
;MASDSDNEMENSMEEDIDSDLDDVELQKAFKEGRLKPGLNIEQKSKRPLINNKEALTAKYAEIYLDLPWVERLDCTNTPLLVNEADLPTKDDETLADNDFKREMLFYRQAQATVLEAIPRLKAENLATKRPDDYYAQMAKSDEHMKRIREYLVNRKSDIEKREKLRKLREQRLYGKKVQQEVLLKRQEDKTKLLKTMKKVRKGKIQKKIIITNLVLSISI
;
A
#
# COMPACT_ATOMS: atom_id res chain seq x y z
N MET A 1 35.18 53.99 26.46
CA MET A 1 35.51 53.68 25.06
C MET A 1 34.48 52.66 24.61
N ALA A 2 33.30 53.15 24.20
CA ALA A 2 32.97 53.59 22.83
C ALA A 2 32.85 52.35 21.92
N SER A 3 31.76 52.04 21.22
CA SER A 3 30.57 52.78 20.74
C SER A 3 29.61 51.69 20.16
N ASP A 4 28.28 51.77 20.31
CA ASP A 4 27.32 52.42 19.38
C ASP A 4 27.28 51.71 18.00
N SER A 5 26.20 51.40 17.31
CA SER A 5 24.73 51.45 17.48
C SER A 5 24.13 50.76 16.24
N ASP A 6 22.84 50.45 16.28
CA ASP A 6 21.91 50.40 15.14
C ASP A 6 22.06 49.34 14.03
N ASN A 7 21.10 48.41 13.99
CA ASN A 7 20.61 47.86 12.72
C ASN A 7 19.10 47.57 12.79
N GLU A 8 18.32 48.62 13.06
CA GLU A 8 16.91 48.70 12.67
C GLU A 8 16.80 49.74 11.56
N MET A 9 16.65 49.29 10.32
CA MET A 9 16.16 50.14 9.23
C MET A 9 15.17 49.34 8.40
N GLU A 10 13.94 49.33 8.93
CA GLU A 10 12.72 49.06 8.21
C GLU A 10 12.54 50.18 7.17
N ASN A 11 13.12 50.01 5.97
CA ASN A 11 12.88 50.94 4.88
C ASN A 11 11.67 50.47 4.08
N SER A 12 10.52 50.97 4.51
CA SER A 12 9.32 51.11 3.70
C SER A 12 9.60 52.10 2.57
N MET A 13 9.58 51.61 1.34
CA MET A 13 9.52 52.46 0.15
C MET A 13 8.64 51.76 -0.89
N GLU A 14 7.33 51.87 -0.66
CA GLU A 14 6.31 51.74 -1.70
C GLU A 14 6.23 53.08 -2.44
N GLU A 15 7.06 53.27 -3.46
CA GLU A 15 6.84 54.28 -4.51
C GLU A 15 7.39 53.72 -5.83
N ASP A 16 6.56 52.99 -6.58
CA ASP A 16 6.96 52.45 -7.89
C ASP A 16 5.74 52.32 -8.83
N ILE A 17 5.12 53.46 -9.17
CA ILE A 17 3.98 53.50 -10.13
C ILE A 17 4.21 54.47 -11.31
N ASP A 18 5.38 55.13 -11.47
CA ASP A 18 5.59 56.08 -12.61
C ASP A 18 6.88 55.86 -13.43
N SER A 19 7.57 54.72 -13.28
CA SER A 19 8.88 54.46 -13.91
C SER A 19 8.82 53.95 -15.36
N ASP A 20 7.71 53.31 -15.76
CA ASP A 20 7.64 52.61 -17.05
C ASP A 20 7.41 53.54 -18.27
N LEU A 21 6.91 54.77 -18.06
CA LEU A 21 6.64 55.73 -19.15
C LEU A 21 7.91 56.49 -19.59
N ASP A 22 8.77 56.87 -18.64
CA ASP A 22 10.01 57.61 -18.89
C ASP A 22 11.05 56.75 -19.65
N ASP A 23 11.04 55.43 -19.43
CA ASP A 23 11.98 54.51 -20.06
C ASP A 23 11.73 54.39 -21.59
N VAL A 24 10.48 54.54 -22.03
CA VAL A 24 10.11 54.48 -23.46
C VAL A 24 10.60 55.70 -24.25
N GLU A 25 10.54 56.90 -23.66
CA GLU A 25 11.06 58.12 -24.28
C GLU A 25 12.58 58.12 -24.35
N LEU A 26 13.27 57.63 -23.31
CA LEU A 26 14.72 57.43 -23.32
C LEU A 26 15.16 56.44 -24.41
N GLN A 27 14.43 55.32 -24.58
CA GLN A 27 14.73 54.34 -25.63
C GLN A 27 14.57 54.90 -27.05
N LYS A 28 13.59 55.79 -27.28
CA LYS A 28 13.44 56.51 -28.55
C LYS A 28 14.57 57.52 -28.77
N ALA A 29 14.90 58.32 -27.76
CA ALA A 29 16.00 59.29 -27.82
C ALA A 29 17.37 58.64 -28.06
N PHE A 30 17.59 57.42 -27.53
CA PHE A 30 18.77 56.61 -27.82
C PHE A 30 18.83 56.17 -29.28
N LYS A 31 17.73 55.62 -29.83
CA LYS A 31 17.63 55.21 -31.24
C LYS A 31 17.83 56.38 -32.20
N GLU A 32 17.35 57.56 -31.83
CA GLU A 32 17.50 58.80 -32.58
C GLU A 32 18.87 59.47 -32.40
N GLY A 33 19.77 58.91 -31.56
CA GLY A 33 21.12 59.42 -31.36
C GLY A 33 21.19 60.77 -30.63
N ARG A 34 20.12 61.17 -29.92
CA ARG A 34 20.04 62.45 -29.19
C ARG A 34 20.73 62.42 -27.83
N LEU A 35 21.14 61.23 -27.36
CA LEU A 35 21.85 61.05 -26.10
C LEU A 35 23.36 61.24 -26.29
N LYS A 36 24.00 61.96 -25.36
CA LYS A 36 25.44 62.23 -25.40
C LYS A 36 26.23 60.95 -25.13
N PRO A 37 27.32 60.67 -25.88
CA PRO A 37 28.20 59.53 -25.60
C PRO A 37 28.74 59.60 -24.16
N GLY A 38 28.53 58.53 -23.38
CA GLY A 38 29.02 58.42 -22.00
C GLY A 38 27.97 58.63 -20.90
N LEU A 39 26.73 59.00 -21.24
CA LEU A 39 25.59 59.05 -20.30
C LEU A 39 24.73 57.77 -20.32
N ASN A 40 25.07 56.83 -21.20
CA ASN A 40 24.35 55.58 -21.42
C ASN A 40 25.01 54.48 -20.58
N ILE A 41 24.33 54.04 -19.52
CA ILE A 41 24.74 52.85 -18.78
C ILE A 41 23.93 51.68 -19.33
N GLU A 42 24.59 50.70 -19.93
CA GLU A 42 23.93 49.46 -20.35
C GLU A 42 23.35 48.76 -19.12
N GLN A 43 22.02 48.77 -19.00
CA GLN A 43 21.34 48.02 -17.96
C GLN A 43 21.50 46.53 -18.28
N LYS A 44 22.29 45.83 -17.45
CA LYS A 44 22.39 44.38 -17.55
C LYS A 44 21.01 43.79 -17.36
N SER A 45 20.54 43.01 -18.32
CA SER A 45 19.26 42.30 -18.21
C SER A 45 19.15 41.60 -16.86
N LYS A 46 17.99 41.75 -16.19
CA LYS A 46 17.72 41.06 -14.94
C LYS A 46 17.93 39.56 -15.18
N ARG A 47 18.72 38.90 -14.32
CA ARG A 47 18.96 37.46 -14.44
C ARG A 47 17.60 36.74 -14.43
N PRO A 48 17.39 35.73 -15.28
CA PRO A 48 16.13 34.99 -15.27
C PRO A 48 15.90 34.43 -13.85
N LEU A 49 14.65 34.51 -13.38
CA LEU A 49 14.27 33.93 -12.11
C LEU A 49 14.48 32.40 -12.18
N ILE A 50 14.99 31.82 -11.09
CA ILE A 50 15.20 30.36 -10.96
C ILE A 50 13.87 29.60 -11.15
N ASN A 51 12.74 30.21 -10.76
CA ASN A 51 11.39 29.69 -10.96
C ASN A 51 10.51 30.71 -11.71
N ASN A 52 10.70 30.80 -13.02
CA ASN A 52 9.88 31.67 -13.87
C ASN A 52 8.51 31.02 -14.17
N LYS A 53 7.51 31.35 -13.35
CA LYS A 53 6.15 30.82 -13.46
C LYS A 53 5.45 31.25 -14.76
N GLU A 54 5.69 32.47 -15.23
CA GLU A 54 5.06 33.01 -16.45
C GLU A 54 5.54 32.28 -17.71
N ALA A 55 6.84 31.98 -17.78
CA ALA A 55 7.38 31.18 -18.87
C ALA A 55 6.83 29.75 -18.86
N LEU A 56 6.65 29.15 -17.66
CA LEU A 56 6.06 27.81 -17.51
C LEU A 56 4.60 27.78 -17.96
N THR A 57 3.79 28.78 -17.58
CA THR A 57 2.39 28.86 -18.00
C THR A 57 2.25 29.15 -19.50
N ALA A 58 3.11 30.01 -20.05
CA ALA A 58 3.16 30.25 -21.50
C ALA A 58 3.50 28.96 -22.28
N LYS A 59 4.49 28.19 -21.81
CA LYS A 59 4.84 26.90 -22.41
C LYS A 59 3.76 25.85 -22.24
N TYR A 60 3.07 25.83 -21.11
CA TYR A 60 1.92 24.96 -20.91
C TYR A 60 0.82 25.27 -21.94
N ALA A 61 0.49 26.55 -22.14
CA ALA A 61 -0.52 26.95 -23.13
C ALA A 61 -0.12 26.60 -24.57
N GLU A 62 1.17 26.62 -24.90
CA GLU A 62 1.68 26.21 -26.21
C GLU A 62 1.54 24.70 -26.47
N ILE A 63 1.75 23.87 -25.43
CA ILE A 63 1.74 22.40 -25.54
C ILE A 63 0.34 21.82 -25.32
N TYR A 64 -0.51 22.53 -24.58
CA TYR A 64 -1.82 22.03 -24.18
C TYR A 64 -2.74 21.85 -25.39
N LEU A 65 -3.28 20.64 -25.54
CA LEU A 65 -4.26 20.30 -26.55
C LEU A 65 -5.62 20.09 -25.87
N ASP A 66 -6.61 20.90 -26.26
CA ASP A 66 -7.98 20.77 -25.78
C ASP A 66 -8.72 19.68 -26.56
N LEU A 67 -8.48 18.42 -26.15
CA LEU A 67 -9.10 17.24 -26.73
C LEU A 67 -10.22 16.70 -25.84
N PRO A 68 -11.26 16.06 -26.42
CA PRO A 68 -12.25 15.32 -25.67
C PRO A 68 -11.60 14.29 -24.75
N TRP A 69 -12.17 14.07 -23.57
CA TRP A 69 -11.59 13.16 -22.58
C TRP A 69 -11.37 11.73 -23.11
N VAL A 70 -12.22 11.26 -24.01
CA VAL A 70 -12.10 9.92 -24.64
C VAL A 70 -10.78 9.75 -25.40
N GLU A 71 -10.19 10.82 -25.94
CA GLU A 71 -8.90 10.76 -26.63
C GLU A 71 -7.71 10.86 -25.67
N ARG A 72 -7.93 11.48 -24.49
CA ARG A 72 -6.90 11.64 -23.45
C ARG A 72 -6.81 10.44 -22.52
N LEU A 73 -7.97 9.85 -22.17
CA LEU A 73 -8.14 8.75 -21.21
C LEU A 73 -7.42 8.98 -19.87
N ASP A 74 -7.26 10.24 -19.48
CA ASP A 74 -6.51 10.64 -18.31
C ASP A 74 -7.41 10.69 -17.06
N CYS A 75 -6.91 10.17 -15.94
CA CYS A 75 -7.60 10.25 -14.65
C CYS A 75 -6.61 10.74 -13.58
N THR A 76 -6.93 11.87 -12.94
CA THR A 76 -6.12 12.46 -11.88
C THR A 76 -6.81 12.22 -10.54
N ASN A 77 -6.76 10.98 -10.08
CA ASN A 77 -7.49 10.54 -8.89
C ASN A 77 -6.57 10.36 -7.69
N THR A 78 -7.10 10.63 -6.51
CA THR A 78 -6.49 10.24 -5.25
C THR A 78 -6.68 8.73 -5.00
N PRO A 79 -5.83 8.10 -4.17
CA PRO A 79 -5.98 6.69 -3.81
C PRO A 79 -7.35 6.39 -3.21
N LEU A 80 -7.92 5.22 -3.53
CA LEU A 80 -9.16 4.77 -2.90
C LEU A 80 -8.95 4.59 -1.39
N LEU A 81 -9.72 5.30 -0.59
CA LEU A 81 -9.62 5.25 0.87
C LEU A 81 -10.60 4.23 1.43
N VAL A 82 -10.09 3.26 2.18
CA VAL A 82 -10.93 2.30 2.94
C VAL A 82 -11.28 2.87 4.31
N ASN A 83 -10.34 3.60 4.93
CA ASN A 83 -10.51 4.34 6.18
C ASN A 83 -9.78 5.69 6.07
N GLU A 84 -10.28 6.74 6.72
CA GLU A 84 -9.61 8.06 6.75
C GLU A 84 -8.21 8.01 7.38
N ALA A 85 -7.96 7.06 8.28
CA ALA A 85 -6.67 6.84 8.92
C ALA A 85 -5.59 6.20 8.01
N ASP A 86 -5.97 5.72 6.82
CA ASP A 86 -5.03 5.12 5.86
C ASP A 86 -4.39 6.17 4.92
N LEU A 87 -4.76 7.45 5.05
CA LEU A 87 -4.13 8.53 4.31
C LEU A 87 -2.68 8.68 4.78
N PRO A 88 -1.69 8.59 3.87
CA PRO A 88 -0.33 8.95 4.22
C PRO A 88 -0.32 10.40 4.68
N THR A 89 0.06 10.64 5.93
CA THR A 89 0.22 12.02 6.42
C THR A 89 1.51 12.55 5.80
N LYS A 90 1.60 13.86 5.54
CA LYS A 90 2.81 14.47 4.94
C LYS A 90 4.10 14.19 5.72
N ASP A 91 3.98 13.77 6.98
CA ASP A 91 5.06 13.47 7.91
C ASP A 91 5.41 11.97 8.01
N ASP A 92 4.83 11.10 7.17
CA ASP A 92 5.23 9.70 7.10
C ASP A 92 6.56 9.55 6.33
N GLU A 93 7.68 10.00 6.92
CA GLU A 93 9.04 9.75 6.38
C GLU A 93 9.28 8.26 6.10
N THR A 94 8.55 7.38 6.78
CA THR A 94 8.60 5.92 6.60
C THR A 94 7.97 5.40 5.31
N LEU A 95 7.21 6.22 4.57
CA LEU A 95 6.50 5.75 3.37
C LEU A 95 7.41 5.57 2.15
N ALA A 96 8.47 6.36 2.06
CA ALA A 96 9.53 6.18 1.07
C ALA A 96 10.32 4.88 1.33
N ASP A 97 10.50 4.52 2.59
CA ASP A 97 11.29 3.33 2.97
C ASP A 97 10.44 2.05 3.05
N ASN A 98 9.12 2.18 3.19
CA ASN A 98 8.21 1.03 3.30
C ASN A 98 7.55 0.70 1.96
N ASP A 99 8.20 -0.20 1.22
CA ASP A 99 7.75 -0.64 -0.11
C ASP A 99 6.34 -1.25 -0.09
N PHE A 100 5.99 -2.07 0.91
CA PHE A 100 4.65 -2.69 0.97
C PHE A 100 3.52 -1.66 1.11
N LYS A 101 3.73 -0.63 1.93
CA LYS A 101 2.74 0.45 2.08
C LYS A 101 2.64 1.26 0.79
N ARG A 102 3.78 1.58 0.17
CA ARG A 102 3.83 2.32 -1.10
C ARG A 102 3.13 1.57 -2.24
N GLU A 103 3.44 0.29 -2.42
CA GLU A 103 2.79 -0.56 -3.42
C GLU A 103 1.28 -0.68 -3.20
N MET A 104 0.84 -0.78 -1.94
CA MET A 104 -0.59 -0.77 -1.62
C MET A 104 -1.27 0.55 -2.01
N LEU A 105 -0.61 1.70 -1.84
CA LEU A 105 -1.16 2.99 -2.26
C LEU A 105 -1.26 3.09 -3.78
N PHE A 106 -0.22 2.67 -4.52
CA PHE A 106 -0.28 2.65 -5.99
C PHE A 106 -1.41 1.74 -6.49
N TYR A 107 -1.59 0.58 -5.86
CA TYR A 107 -2.68 -0.33 -6.17
C TYR A 107 -4.06 0.33 -5.92
N ARG A 108 -4.24 0.99 -4.77
CA ARG A 108 -5.49 1.70 -4.43
C ARG A 108 -5.76 2.89 -5.36
N GLN A 109 -4.73 3.59 -5.81
CA GLN A 109 -4.86 4.66 -6.80
C GLN A 109 -5.29 4.13 -8.16
N ALA A 110 -4.66 3.05 -8.64
CA ALA A 110 -5.08 2.37 -9.86
C ALA A 110 -6.51 1.82 -9.75
N GLN A 111 -6.92 1.35 -8.59
CA GLN A 111 -8.29 0.91 -8.36
C GLN A 111 -9.30 2.06 -8.46
N ALA A 112 -9.00 3.21 -7.84
CA ALA A 112 -9.83 4.40 -7.91
C ALA A 112 -10.00 4.88 -9.36
N THR A 113 -8.92 4.90 -10.15
CA THR A 113 -8.97 5.31 -11.56
C THR A 113 -9.82 4.36 -12.39
N VAL A 114 -9.70 3.05 -12.19
CA VAL A 114 -10.53 2.05 -12.89
C VAL A 114 -12.01 2.21 -12.57
N LEU A 115 -12.35 2.46 -11.29
CA LEU A 115 -13.73 2.67 -10.85
C LEU A 115 -14.36 3.93 -11.46
N GLU A 116 -13.56 4.96 -11.72
CA GLU A 116 -14.04 6.19 -12.35
C GLU A 116 -14.07 6.11 -13.88
N ALA A 117 -13.03 5.54 -14.49
CA ALA A 117 -12.87 5.50 -15.94
C ALA A 117 -13.85 4.52 -16.61
N ILE A 118 -14.11 3.35 -16.00
CA ILE A 118 -15.00 2.34 -16.62
C ILE A 118 -16.42 2.88 -16.82
N PRO A 119 -17.09 3.51 -15.83
CA PRO A 119 -18.40 4.13 -16.03
C PRO A 119 -18.40 5.20 -17.11
N ARG A 120 -17.38 6.07 -17.14
CA ARG A 120 -17.24 7.11 -18.17
C ARG A 120 -17.13 6.50 -19.58
N LEU A 121 -16.30 5.48 -19.76
CA LEU A 121 -16.17 4.76 -21.04
C LEU A 121 -17.47 4.07 -21.47
N LYS A 122 -18.22 3.52 -20.52
CA LYS A 122 -19.53 2.92 -20.79
C LYS A 122 -20.58 3.96 -21.21
N ALA A 123 -20.55 5.15 -20.63
CA ALA A 123 -21.44 6.25 -21.02
C ALA A 123 -21.21 6.67 -22.48
N GLU A 124 -19.96 6.61 -22.93
CA GLU A 124 -19.54 6.85 -24.32
C GLU A 124 -19.74 5.62 -25.24
N ASN A 125 -20.41 4.56 -24.77
CA ASN A 125 -20.66 3.31 -25.50
C ASN A 125 -19.42 2.56 -25.98
N LEU A 126 -18.30 2.66 -25.26
CA LEU A 126 -17.06 1.95 -25.59
C LEU A 126 -16.96 0.59 -24.91
N ALA A 127 -16.52 -0.42 -25.66
CA ALA A 127 -16.29 -1.77 -25.12
C ALA A 127 -15.00 -1.81 -24.30
N THR A 128 -15.12 -2.08 -22.99
CA THR A 128 -13.98 -2.05 -22.07
C THR A 128 -13.37 -3.42 -21.75
N LYS A 129 -14.14 -4.51 -21.94
CA LYS A 129 -13.67 -5.88 -21.65
C LYS A 129 -13.12 -6.54 -22.91
N ARG A 130 -11.92 -7.11 -22.80
CA ARG A 130 -11.35 -7.98 -23.85
C ARG A 130 -12.18 -9.27 -23.97
N PRO A 131 -12.70 -9.61 -25.16
CA PRO A 131 -13.36 -10.90 -25.40
C PRO A 131 -12.36 -12.06 -25.33
N ASP A 132 -12.82 -13.23 -24.86
CA ASP A 132 -11.98 -14.42 -24.72
C ASP A 132 -11.55 -15.01 -26.09
N ASP A 133 -12.36 -14.78 -27.13
CA ASP A 133 -12.14 -15.25 -28.51
C ASP A 133 -11.38 -14.22 -29.38
N TYR A 134 -10.82 -13.18 -28.76
CA TYR A 134 -10.04 -12.16 -29.49
C TYR A 134 -8.53 -12.37 -29.29
N TYR A 135 -7.93 -13.09 -30.25
CA TYR A 135 -6.50 -13.42 -30.28
C TYR A 135 -5.69 -12.34 -31.00
N ALA A 136 -5.19 -11.37 -30.22
CA ALA A 136 -4.25 -10.35 -30.67
C ALA A 136 -2.91 -10.50 -29.92
N GLN A 137 -1.86 -9.86 -30.45
CA GLN A 137 -0.55 -9.86 -29.80
C GLN A 137 -0.64 -9.21 -28.42
N MET A 138 -0.12 -9.92 -27.40
CA MET A 138 -0.07 -9.45 -26.02
C MET A 138 1.32 -8.90 -25.70
N ALA A 139 1.43 -8.07 -24.66
CA ALA A 139 2.71 -7.50 -24.23
C ALA A 139 3.76 -8.55 -23.81
N LYS A 140 3.33 -9.75 -23.40
CA LYS A 140 4.19 -10.88 -23.03
C LYS A 140 3.82 -12.11 -23.87
N SER A 141 4.83 -12.89 -24.27
CA SER A 141 4.61 -14.13 -25.03
C SER A 141 4.00 -15.23 -24.16
N ASP A 142 3.27 -16.14 -24.81
CA ASP A 142 2.66 -17.29 -24.13
C ASP A 142 3.68 -18.23 -23.52
N GLU A 143 4.84 -18.38 -24.16
CA GLU A 143 5.96 -19.17 -23.64
C GLU A 143 6.52 -18.57 -22.34
N HIS A 144 6.67 -17.24 -22.28
CA HIS A 144 7.07 -16.56 -21.05
C HIS A 144 6.03 -16.75 -19.93
N MET A 145 4.74 -16.60 -20.26
CA MET A 145 3.66 -16.80 -19.28
C MET A 145 3.52 -18.25 -18.83
N LYS A 146 3.83 -19.23 -19.70
CA LYS A 146 3.87 -20.65 -19.34
C LYS A 146 4.93 -20.92 -18.27
N ARG A 147 6.15 -20.39 -18.45
CA ARG A 147 7.23 -20.50 -17.46
C ARG A 147 6.85 -19.89 -16.10
N ILE A 148 6.20 -18.72 -16.10
CA ILE A 148 5.71 -18.11 -14.86
C ILE A 148 4.66 -18.99 -14.17
N ARG A 149 3.70 -19.53 -14.93
CA ARG A 149 2.67 -20.43 -14.38
C ARG A 149 3.28 -21.68 -13.75
N GLU A 150 4.23 -22.31 -14.43
CA GLU A 150 4.95 -23.49 -13.91
C GLU A 150 5.67 -23.16 -12.61
N TYR A 151 6.36 -22.01 -12.54
CA TYR A 151 7.02 -21.55 -11.32
C TYR A 151 6.03 -21.38 -10.15
N LEU A 152 4.88 -20.75 -10.39
CA LEU A 152 3.86 -20.52 -9.36
C LEU A 152 3.27 -21.84 -8.83
N VAL A 153 2.97 -22.78 -9.74
CA VAL A 153 2.46 -24.12 -9.36
C VAL A 153 3.48 -24.87 -8.53
N ASN A 154 4.75 -24.88 -8.95
CA ASN A 154 5.83 -25.54 -8.23
C ASN A 154 6.00 -24.94 -6.82
N ARG A 155 6.07 -23.61 -6.71
CA ARG A 155 6.20 -22.90 -5.44
C ARG A 155 5.03 -23.19 -4.50
N LYS A 156 3.79 -23.22 -5.01
CA LYS A 156 2.60 -23.59 -4.23
C LYS A 156 2.73 -25.02 -3.71
N SER A 157 3.12 -25.96 -4.57
CA SER A 157 3.31 -27.37 -4.19
C SER A 157 4.36 -27.53 -3.09
N ASP A 158 5.43 -26.73 -3.11
CA ASP A 158 6.51 -26.80 -2.13
C ASP A 158 6.10 -26.20 -0.77
N ILE A 159 5.24 -25.18 -0.78
CA ILE A 159 4.62 -24.66 0.46
C ILE A 159 3.71 -25.74 1.06
N GLU A 160 2.82 -26.34 0.26
CA GLU A 160 1.91 -27.37 0.73
C GLU A 160 2.62 -28.61 1.27
N LYS A 161 3.70 -29.06 0.60
CA LYS A 161 4.53 -30.17 1.09
C LYS A 161 5.12 -29.83 2.46
N ARG A 162 5.70 -28.63 2.63
CA ARG A 162 6.29 -28.19 3.90
C ARG A 162 5.25 -28.15 5.02
N GLU A 163 4.05 -27.62 4.75
CA GLU A 163 2.95 -27.61 5.71
C GLU A 163 2.47 -29.02 6.08
N LYS A 164 2.33 -29.91 5.09
CA LYS A 164 1.98 -31.33 5.33
C LYS A 164 3.01 -32.02 6.19
N LEU A 165 4.31 -31.81 5.94
CA LEU A 165 5.38 -32.36 6.77
C LEU A 165 5.33 -31.81 8.20
N ARG A 166 5.06 -30.51 8.39
CA ARG A 166 4.90 -29.91 9.73
C ARG A 166 3.75 -30.55 10.49
N LYS A 167 2.56 -30.66 9.87
CA LYS A 167 1.38 -31.32 10.47
C LYS A 167 1.68 -32.77 10.84
N LEU A 168 2.38 -33.51 9.98
CA LEU A 168 2.73 -34.90 10.23
C LEU A 168 3.73 -35.06 11.40
N ARG A 169 4.65 -34.11 11.58
CA ARG A 169 5.56 -34.08 12.75
C ARG A 169 4.79 -33.79 14.04
N GLU A 170 3.87 -32.82 14.01
CA GLU A 170 3.03 -32.47 15.16
C GLU A 170 2.12 -33.65 15.57
N GLN A 171 1.51 -34.34 14.60
CA GLN A 171 0.72 -35.55 14.85
C GLN A 171 1.54 -36.68 15.46
N ARG A 172 2.78 -36.91 14.99
CA ARG A 172 3.68 -37.92 15.58
C ARG A 172 4.05 -37.58 17.02
N LEU A 173 4.32 -36.31 17.32
CA LEU A 173 4.63 -35.87 18.68
C LEU A 173 3.42 -36.05 19.61
N TYR A 174 2.23 -35.65 19.15
CA TYR A 174 0.99 -35.82 19.90
C TYR A 174 0.66 -37.31 20.13
N GLY A 175 0.83 -38.14 19.10
CA GLY A 175 0.65 -39.59 19.21
C GLY A 175 1.52 -40.22 20.29
N LYS A 176 2.80 -39.80 20.40
CA LYS A 176 3.69 -40.26 21.48
C LYS A 176 3.21 -39.84 22.88
N LYS A 177 2.75 -38.60 23.04
CA LYS A 177 2.20 -38.10 24.31
C LYS A 177 0.94 -38.86 24.72
N VAL A 178 0.02 -39.06 23.78
CA VAL A 178 -1.22 -39.82 24.01
C VAL A 178 -0.91 -41.26 24.41
N GLN A 179 0.05 -41.92 23.75
CA GLN A 179 0.46 -43.27 24.15
C GLN A 179 0.97 -43.33 25.59
N GLN A 180 1.79 -42.35 26.01
CA GLN A 180 2.27 -42.26 27.39
C GLN A 180 1.14 -42.01 28.39
N GLU A 181 0.23 -41.06 28.09
CA GLU A 181 -0.93 -40.77 28.93
C GLU A 181 -1.88 -41.97 29.06
N VAL A 182 -2.13 -42.70 27.97
CA VAL A 182 -2.96 -43.92 27.99
C VAL A 182 -2.33 -45.00 28.86
N LEU A 183 -1.01 -45.18 28.79
CA LEU A 183 -0.30 -46.13 29.66
C LEU A 183 -0.38 -45.74 31.13
N LEU A 184 -0.16 -44.46 31.46
CA LEU A 184 -0.28 -43.94 32.82
C LEU A 184 -1.71 -44.11 33.35
N LYS A 185 -2.74 -43.73 32.58
CA LYS A 185 -4.16 -43.93 32.94
C LYS A 185 -4.48 -45.40 33.18
N ARG A 186 -4.02 -46.31 32.32
CA ARG A 186 -4.22 -47.77 32.51
C ARG A 186 -3.57 -48.28 33.79
N GLN A 187 -2.37 -47.80 34.13
CA GLN A 187 -1.72 -48.16 35.39
C GLN A 187 -2.51 -47.62 36.60
N GLU A 188 -2.91 -46.35 36.56
CA GLU A 188 -3.75 -45.75 37.60
C GLU A 188 -5.03 -46.54 37.80
N ASP A 189 -5.76 -46.85 36.73
CA ASP A 189 -7.02 -47.59 36.80
C ASP A 189 -6.81 -49.02 37.33
N LYS A 190 -5.71 -49.69 36.97
CA LYS A 190 -5.32 -50.98 37.56
C LYS A 190 -5.05 -50.84 39.06
N THR A 191 -4.37 -49.79 39.51
CA THR A 191 -4.13 -49.56 40.94
C THR A 191 -5.42 -49.23 41.69
N LYS A 192 -6.33 -48.44 41.11
CA LYS A 192 -7.66 -48.13 41.66
C LYS A 192 -8.47 -49.42 41.81
N LEU A 193 -8.50 -50.26 40.78
CA LEU A 193 -9.17 -51.57 40.80
C LEU A 193 -8.59 -52.51 41.87
N LEU A 194 -7.26 -52.59 41.99
CA LEU A 194 -6.62 -53.39 43.04
C LEU A 194 -6.98 -52.87 44.44
N LYS A 195 -7.05 -51.54 44.63
CA LYS A 195 -7.50 -50.94 45.89
C LYS A 195 -8.96 -51.26 46.19
N THR A 196 -9.86 -51.20 45.21
CA THR A 196 -11.27 -51.57 45.41
C THR A 196 -11.40 -53.06 45.73
N MET A 197 -10.72 -53.95 45.01
CA MET A 197 -10.69 -55.39 45.31
C MET A 197 -10.13 -55.70 46.71
N LYS A 198 -9.05 -55.04 47.13
CA LYS A 198 -8.52 -55.18 48.51
C LYS A 198 -9.52 -54.69 49.57
N LYS A 199 -10.28 -53.61 49.30
CA LYS A 199 -11.33 -53.11 50.20
C LYS A 199 -12.51 -54.10 50.30
N VAL A 200 -12.91 -54.72 49.18
CA VAL A 200 -13.92 -55.80 49.13
C VAL A 200 -13.44 -57.03 49.91
N ARG A 201 -12.19 -57.49 49.69
CA ARG A 201 -11.60 -58.63 50.40
C ARG A 201 -11.44 -58.40 51.91
N LYS A 202 -11.17 -57.17 52.33
CA LYS A 202 -11.11 -56.76 53.76
C LYS A 202 -12.51 -56.50 54.38
N GLY A 203 -13.59 -56.83 53.70
CA GLY A 203 -14.95 -56.79 54.24
C GLY A 203 -15.54 -55.40 54.48
N LYS A 204 -14.88 -54.32 54.02
CA LYS A 204 -15.32 -52.93 54.24
C LYS A 204 -16.35 -52.44 53.21
N ILE A 205 -16.69 -53.26 52.21
CA ILE A 205 -17.78 -53.01 51.27
C ILE A 205 -18.69 -54.24 51.36
N GLN A 206 -19.92 -54.04 51.83
CA GLN A 206 -20.91 -55.09 52.00
C GLN A 206 -21.17 -55.80 50.66
N LYS A 207 -21.33 -57.14 50.69
CA LYS A 207 -21.66 -58.06 49.57
C LYS A 207 -22.94 -57.72 48.78
N LYS A 208 -23.54 -56.53 48.95
CA LYS A 208 -24.87 -56.18 48.46
C LYS A 208 -24.96 -55.85 46.96
N ILE A 209 -23.85 -55.56 46.28
CA ILE A 209 -23.87 -55.11 44.86
C ILE A 209 -23.66 -56.25 43.85
N ILE A 210 -23.02 -57.36 44.24
CA ILE A 210 -22.75 -58.47 43.32
C ILE A 210 -24.02 -59.31 43.05
N ILE A 211 -24.94 -59.37 44.02
CA ILE A 211 -26.21 -60.11 43.85
C ILE A 211 -27.23 -59.30 43.04
N THR A 212 -27.27 -57.97 43.16
CA THR A 212 -28.28 -57.15 42.47
C THR A 212 -28.10 -57.14 40.95
N ASN A 213 -26.86 -57.10 40.42
CA ASN A 213 -26.66 -57.08 38.96
C ASN A 213 -26.79 -58.47 38.30
N LEU A 214 -26.57 -59.57 39.04
CA LEU A 214 -26.81 -60.92 38.52
C LEU A 214 -28.31 -61.26 38.49
N VAL A 215 -29.08 -60.74 39.44
CA VAL A 215 -30.54 -60.94 39.49
C VAL A 215 -31.25 -60.06 38.43
N LEU A 216 -30.75 -58.86 38.14
CA LEU A 216 -31.32 -57.99 37.09
C LEU A 216 -31.06 -58.48 35.66
N SER A 217 -30.01 -59.28 35.41
CA SER A 217 -29.72 -59.86 34.09
C SER A 217 -30.44 -61.18 33.80
N ILE A 218 -31.15 -61.74 34.78
CA ILE A 218 -31.89 -63.01 34.65
C ILE A 218 -33.41 -62.77 34.59
N SER A 219 -33.88 -61.52 34.79
CA SER A 219 -35.30 -61.13 34.74
C SER A 219 -35.69 -60.26 33.54
N ILE A 220 -34.95 -60.34 32.43
CA ILE A 220 -35.38 -59.91 31.07
C ILE A 220 -34.98 -61.02 30.12
#